data_AF-A0A9D5RDK6-F1
#
_entry.id   AF-A0A9D5RDK6-F1
#
_cell.length_a   1.000
_cell.length_b   1.000
_cell.length_c   1.000
_cell.angle_alpha   90.00
_cell.angle_beta   90.00
_cell.angle_gamma   90.00
#
_symmetry.space_group_name_H-M   'P 1'
#
loop_
_entity.id
_entity.type
_entity.pdbx_description
1 polymer ?
#
loop_
_entity_poly.entity_id
_entity_poly.type
_entity_poly.pdbx_seq_one_letter_code
_entity_poly.pdbx_strand_id
1 'polypeptide(L)' 'MKHRVKVLVPTEVRGLFGRRKTVMKKRTVLVDGKTYRALMKKERQRPYGIEEMLFYDDIFGDGPW' A
#
# COMPACT_ATOMS: atom_id res chain seq x y z
N MET A 1 -15.93 -14.57 7.10
CA MET A 1 -15.96 -13.71 5.89
C MET A 1 -14.53 -13.45 5.43
N LYS A 2 -14.27 -13.41 4.11
CA LYS A 2 -12.96 -13.08 3.54
C LYS A 2 -12.95 -11.61 3.11
N HIS A 3 -11.87 -10.89 3.39
CA HIS A 3 -11.70 -9.48 3.05
C HIS A 3 -10.65 -9.31 1.96
N ARG A 4 -10.88 -8.39 1.02
CA ARG A 4 -9.92 -8.06 -0.04
C ARG A 4 -8.98 -6.97 0.47
N VAL A 5 -7.68 -7.21 0.40
CA VAL A 5 -6.64 -6.25 0.79
C VAL A 5 -5.64 -6.09 -0.35
N LYS A 6 -5.21 -4.85 -0.61
CA LYS A 6 -4.15 -4.54 -1.57
C LYS A 6 -2.80 -4.60 -0.84
N VAL A 7 -1.89 -5.44 -1.31
CA VAL A 7 -0.54 -5.58 -0.76
C VAL A 7 0.51 -5.35 -1.85
N LEU A 8 1.64 -4.76 -1.48
CA LEU A 8 2.79 -4.64 -2.36
C LEU A 8 3.61 -5.92 -2.28
N VAL A 9 3.75 -6.62 -3.41
CA VAL A 9 4.51 -7.87 -3.50
C VAL A 9 5.73 -7.65 -4.37
N PRO A 10 6.95 -7.97 -3.89
CA PRO A 10 8.14 -7.93 -4.72
C PRO A 10 7.99 -8.97 -5.83
N THR A 11 8.00 -8.50 -7.07
CA THR A 11 7.88 -9.35 -8.25
C THR A 11 9.12 -9.13 -9.12
N GLU A 12 9.81 -10.22 -9.46
CA GLU A 12 10.85 -10.18 -10.47
C GLU A 12 10.23 -9.97 -11.84
N VAL A 13 10.59 -8.88 -12.49
CA VAL A 13 10.25 -8.63 -13.89
C VAL A 13 11.53 -8.59 -14.70
N ARG A 14 11.44 -9.14 -15.90
CA ARG A 14 12.52 -9.13 -16.87
C ARG A 14 12.51 -7.78 -17.58
N GLY A 15 13.57 -6.98 -17.39
CA GLY A 15 13.75 -5.72 -18.09
C GLY A 15 14.23 -5.94 -19.53
N LEU A 16 14.20 -4.86 -20.32
CA LEU A 16 14.86 -4.81 -21.63
C LEU A 16 16.37 -5.08 -21.43
N PHE A 17 16.98 -5.89 -22.29
CA PHE A 17 18.35 -6.42 -22.18
C PHE A 17 18.58 -7.51 -21.11
N GLY A 18 17.54 -8.21 -20.65
CA GLY A 18 17.70 -9.44 -19.86
C GLY A 18 18.09 -9.23 -18.39
N ARG A 19 18.28 -7.99 -17.94
CA ARG A 19 18.49 -7.66 -16.52
C ARG A 19 17.20 -7.88 -15.74
N ARG A 20 17.26 -8.68 -14.68
CA ARG A 20 16.14 -8.87 -13.75
C ARG A 20 16.08 -7.68 -12.81
N LYS A 21 14.89 -7.09 -12.65
CA LYS A 21 14.62 -6.06 -11.65
C LYS A 21 13.48 -6.51 -10.76
N THR A 22 13.64 -6.32 -9.46
CA THR A 22 12.56 -6.51 -8.49
C THR A 22 11.73 -5.24 -8.45
N VAL A 23 10.45 -5.34 -8.78
CA VAL A 23 9.51 -4.23 -8.67
C VAL A 23 8.41 -4.57 -7.68
N MET A 24 7.94 -3.57 -6.94
CA MET A 24 6.83 -3.73 -6.03
C MET A 24 5.52 -3.64 -6.82
N LYS A 25 4.81 -4.77 -6.99
CA LYS A 25 3.50 -4.78 -7.65
C LYS A 25 2.38 -4.82 -6.61
N LYS A 26 1.38 -3.97 -6.79
CA LYS A 26 0.13 -4.04 -6.01
C LYS A 26 -0.66 -5.27 -6.45
N ARG A 27 -0.98 -6.17 -5.52
CA ARG A 27 -1.86 -7.31 -5.73
C ARG A 27 -3.00 -7.29 -4.72
N THR A 28 -4.17 -7.72 -5.15
CA THR A 28 -5.32 -7.91 -4.25
C THR A 28 -5.30 -9.35 -3.74
N VAL A 29 -5.23 -9.52 -2.43
CA VAL A 29 -5.28 -10.83 -1.76
C VAL A 29 -6.52 -10.93 -0.89
N LEU A 30 -7.02 -12.15 -0.71
CA LEU A 30 -8.11 -12.47 0.20
C LEU A 30 -7.54 -12.90 1.55
N VAL A 31 -7.86 -12.16 2.60
CA VAL A 31 -7.45 -12.46 3.97
C VAL A 31 -8.66 -12.81 4.84
N ASP A 32 -8.44 -13.47 5.96
CA ASP A 32 -9.48 -13.71 6.96
C ASP A 32 -9.82 -12.43 7.75
N GLY A 33 -10.92 -12.47 8.50
CA GLY A 33 -11.37 -11.33 9.30
C GLY A 33 -10.41 -10.95 10.43
N LYS A 34 -9.66 -11.92 10.98
CA LYS A 34 -8.69 -11.68 12.05
C LYS A 34 -7.48 -10.90 11.52
N THR A 35 -6.91 -11.34 10.40
CA THR A 35 -5.78 -10.67 9.73
C THR A 35 -6.18 -9.31 9.22
N TYR A 36 -7.39 -9.16 8.67
CA TYR A 36 -7.90 -7.86 8.23
C TYR A 36 -7.95 -6.83 9.37
N ARG A 37 -8.50 -7.21 10.54
CA ARG A 37 -8.56 -6.32 11.71
C ARG A 37 -7.17 -5.99 12.25
N ALA A 38 -6.25 -6.96 12.27
CA ALA A 38 -4.87 -6.73 12.68
C ALA A 38 -4.14 -5.75 11.75
N LEU A 39 -4.31 -5.91 10.43
CA LEU A 39 -3.76 -4.99 9.43
C LEU A 39 -4.33 -3.58 9.57
N MET A 40 -5.65 -3.43 9.75
CA MET A 40 -6.25 -2.11 9.99
C MET A 40 -5.75 -1.46 11.28
N LYS A 41 -5.57 -2.22 12.36
CA LYS A 41 -5.03 -1.68 13.61
C LYS A 41 -3.59 -1.20 13.44
N LYS A 42 -2.78 -1.95 12.68
CA LYS A 42 -1.40 -1.57 12.35
C LYS A 42 -1.33 -0.34 11.46
N GLU A 43 -2.20 -0.25 10.46
CA GLU A 43 -2.29 0.93 9.57
C GLU A 43 -2.73 2.19 10.32
N ARG A 44 -3.67 2.07 11.27
CA ARG A 44 -4.08 3.18 12.14
C ARG A 44 -2.98 3.68 13.08
N GLN A 45 -2.01 2.83 13.42
CA GLN A 45 -0.91 3.15 14.34
C GLN A 45 0.38 3.51 13.59
N ARG A 46 0.39 3.41 12.26
CA ARG A 46 1.51 3.80 11.42
C ARG A 46 1.60 5.33 11.46
N PRO A 47 2.75 5.92 11.82
CA PRO A 47 3.00 7.32 11.53
C PRO A 47 2.96 7.50 10.02
N TYR A 48 2.17 8.47 9.54
CA TYR A 48 2.19 8.83 8.13
C TYR A 48 3.60 9.28 7.75
N GLY A 49 4.09 8.78 6.61
CA GLY A 49 5.35 9.25 6.07
C GLY A 49 5.20 10.67 5.52
N ILE A 50 6.29 11.44 5.50
CA ILE A 50 6.29 12.82 4.99
C ILE A 50 5.71 12.90 3.56
N GLU A 51 6.01 11.93 2.69
CA GLU A 51 5.43 11.87 1.33
C GLU A 51 3.91 11.65 1.30
N GLU A 52 3.37 10.85 2.23
CA GLU A 52 1.92 10.66 2.33
C GLU A 52 1.26 11.92 2.86
N MET A 53 1.85 12.58 3.87
CA MET A 53 1.34 13.86 4.38
C MET A 53 1.33 14.92 3.28
N LEU A 54 2.43 15.05 2.52
CA LEU A 54 2.50 15.96 1.36
C LEU A 54 1.45 15.62 0.30
N PHE A 55 1.25 14.33 -0.01
CA PHE A 55 0.21 13.90 -0.96
C PHE A 55 -1.21 14.17 -0.47
N TYR A 56 -1.46 14.05 0.84
CA TYR A 56 -2.76 14.38 1.43
C TYR A 56 -2.97 15.90 1.52
N ASP A 57 -1.94 16.69 1.81
CA ASP A 57 -2.00 18.15 1.77
C ASP A 57 -2.20 18.66 0.33
N ASP A 58 -1.56 18.06 -0.68
CA ASP A 58 -1.78 18.43 -2.09
C ASP A 58 -3.20 18.08 -2.58
N ILE A 59 -3.85 17.06 -2.00
CA ILE A 59 -5.20 16.61 -2.41
C ILE A 59 -6.31 17.23 -1.57
N PHE A 60 -6.07 17.51 -0.30
CA PHE A 60 -7.07 17.94 0.68
C PHE A 60 -6.70 19.25 1.40
N GLY A 61 -5.53 19.83 1.13
CA GLY A 61 -5.05 21.08 1.73
C GLY A 61 -5.69 22.35 1.16
N ASP A 62 -6.46 22.24 0.07
CA ASP A 62 -7.31 23.31 -0.47
C ASP A 62 -8.77 23.20 0.05
N GLY A 63 -8.94 22.95 1.34
CA GLY A 63 -10.23 23.04 2.04
C GLY A 63 -10.20 24.16 3.09
N PRO A 64 -11.19 25.05 3.17
CA PRO A 64 -11.16 26.18 4.10
C PRO A 64 -11.32 25.63 5.52
N TRP A 65 -10.25 25.73 6.31
CA TRP A 65 -10.32 25.69 7.78
C TRP A 65 -10.18 27.11 8.30
#